data_AF-A0A960RW26-F1
#
_entry.id   AF-A0A960RW26-F1
#
_cell.length_a   1.000
_cell.length_b   1.000
_cell.length_c   1.000
_cell.angle_alpha   90.00
_cell.angle_beta   90.00
_cell.angle_gamma   90.00
#
_symmetry.space_group_name_H-M   'P 1'
#
loop_
_entity.id
_entity.type
_entity.pdbx_description
1 polymer ?
#
loop_
_entity_poly.entity_id
_entity_poly.type
_entity_poly.pdbx_seq_one_letter_code
_entity_poly.pdbx_strand_id
1 'polypeptide(L)'
;MSNLEGKLQTLIEKAVKKIDADKENDICRYIPSPNGGYIHHFTMRKMKHENPEELITLIEKHIVNTSNPQAVPPKPRAARGSRKPRGNFFFTKQDMERLLNMAKLAGDKEMIRKLTPRKDLATIKRELIASIRHGHVEEDLWEAYVETVTNQDMTLTSAEAAKLAQMASQA
;
A
#
# COMPACT_ATOMS: atom_id res chain seq x y z
N MET A 1 7.82 -10.61 -36.53
CA MET A 1 7.65 -10.92 -35.09
C MET A 1 7.41 -12.41 -34.81
N SER A 2 7.42 -13.31 -35.80
CA SER A 2 7.09 -14.75 -35.63
C SER A 2 8.28 -15.67 -35.29
N ASN A 3 9.53 -15.27 -35.56
CA ASN A 3 10.70 -16.16 -35.36
C ASN A 3 11.14 -16.30 -33.89
N LEU A 4 10.83 -15.32 -33.04
CA LEU A 4 11.22 -15.32 -31.63
C LEU A 4 10.35 -16.27 -30.79
N GLU A 5 9.03 -16.28 -31.05
CA GLU A 5 8.09 -17.16 -30.35
C GLU A 5 8.37 -18.65 -30.64
N GLY A 6 8.69 -19.00 -31.89
CA GLY A 6 9.07 -20.37 -32.27
C GLY A 6 10.37 -20.82 -31.61
N LYS A 7 11.39 -19.96 -31.58
CA LYS A 7 12.66 -20.23 -30.86
C LYS A 7 12.41 -20.45 -29.37
N LEU A 8 11.61 -19.58 -28.75
CA LEU A 8 11.25 -19.68 -27.34
C LEU A 8 10.56 -21.02 -27.03
N GLN A 9 9.59 -21.44 -27.85
CA GLN A 9 8.89 -22.71 -27.66
C GLN A 9 9.84 -23.91 -27.75
N THR A 10 10.75 -23.93 -28.74
CA THR A 10 11.74 -25.01 -28.86
C THR A 10 12.74 -25.05 -27.69
N LEU A 11 13.10 -23.90 -27.14
CA LEU A 11 13.97 -23.81 -25.96
C LEU A 11 13.25 -24.28 -24.70
N ILE A 12 11.98 -23.92 -24.55
CA ILE A 12 11.12 -24.41 -23.47
C ILE A 12 11.04 -25.94 -23.50
N GLU A 13 10.76 -26.53 -24.67
CA GLU A 13 10.69 -27.99 -24.79
C GLU A 13 12.01 -28.69 -24.47
N LYS A 14 13.14 -28.12 -24.90
CA LYS A 14 14.48 -28.61 -24.53
C LYS A 14 14.73 -28.50 -23.02
N ALA A 15 14.31 -27.40 -22.41
CA ALA A 15 14.43 -27.18 -20.97
C ALA A 15 13.59 -28.18 -20.17
N VAL A 16 12.33 -28.42 -20.57
CA VAL A 16 11.44 -29.43 -19.95
C VAL A 16 12.07 -30.82 -20.02
N LYS A 17 12.55 -31.24 -21.20
CA LYS A 17 13.18 -32.56 -21.39
C LYS A 17 14.45 -32.73 -20.56
N LYS A 18 15.23 -31.66 -20.37
CA LYS A 18 16.47 -31.70 -19.60
C LYS A 18 16.21 -31.82 -18.08
N ILE A 19 15.13 -31.22 -17.61
CA ILE A 19 14.75 -31.21 -16.19
C ILE A 19 13.88 -32.43 -15.82
N ASP A 20 13.43 -33.19 -16.81
CA ASP A 20 12.47 -34.30 -16.63
C ASP A 20 11.17 -33.83 -15.94
N ALA A 21 10.63 -32.71 -16.43
CA ALA A 21 9.39 -32.13 -15.93
C ALA A 21 8.18 -32.49 -16.80
N ASP A 22 7.01 -32.63 -16.19
CA ASP A 22 5.75 -32.89 -16.92
C ASP A 22 5.12 -31.62 -17.51
N LYS A 23 5.42 -30.46 -16.91
CA LYS A 23 4.76 -29.19 -17.24
C LYS A 23 5.79 -28.10 -17.55
N GLU A 24 5.48 -27.29 -18.56
CA GLU A 24 6.24 -26.05 -18.89
C GLU A 24 6.43 -25.16 -17.65
N ASN A 25 5.45 -25.14 -16.74
CA ASN A 25 5.49 -24.34 -15.53
C ASN A 25 6.58 -24.75 -14.54
N ASP A 26 7.13 -25.96 -14.59
CA ASP A 26 8.14 -26.40 -13.63
C ASP A 26 9.54 -25.85 -13.95
N ILE A 27 9.77 -25.38 -15.18
CA ILE A 27 10.97 -24.60 -15.58
C ILE A 27 11.16 -23.41 -14.62
N CYS A 28 10.06 -22.80 -14.18
CA CYS A 28 10.07 -21.65 -13.29
C CYS A 28 10.87 -21.88 -12.00
N ARG A 29 10.95 -23.12 -11.49
CA ARG A 29 11.70 -23.45 -10.26
C ARG A 29 13.22 -23.33 -10.42
N TYR A 30 13.71 -23.35 -11.66
CA TYR A 30 15.13 -23.35 -12.00
C TYR A 30 15.62 -21.97 -12.42
N ILE A 31 14.72 -21.01 -12.58
CA ILE A 31 15.08 -19.64 -12.92
C ILE A 31 14.97 -18.77 -11.66
N PRO A 32 16.05 -18.07 -11.25
CA PRO A 32 16.00 -17.18 -10.10
C PRO A 32 15.26 -15.88 -10.42
N SER A 33 14.55 -15.34 -9.43
CA SER A 33 13.92 -14.02 -9.49
C SER A 33 14.82 -12.96 -8.82
N PRO A 34 14.86 -11.70 -9.31
CA PRO A 34 15.64 -10.63 -8.70
C PRO A 34 15.27 -10.35 -7.22
N ASN A 35 14.01 -10.61 -6.83
CA ASN A 35 13.53 -10.37 -5.47
C ASN A 35 13.74 -11.55 -4.49
N GLY A 36 14.53 -12.54 -4.93
CA GLY A 36 14.78 -13.80 -4.22
C GLY A 36 13.75 -14.89 -4.52
N GLY A 37 14.19 -16.14 -4.48
CA GLY A 37 13.39 -17.31 -4.87
C GLY A 37 13.36 -17.55 -6.37
N TYR A 38 12.44 -18.41 -6.79
CA TYR A 38 12.23 -18.78 -8.19
C TYR A 38 11.14 -17.94 -8.85
N ILE A 39 11.14 -17.83 -10.18
CA ILE A 39 10.13 -17.01 -10.88
C ILE A 39 8.74 -17.62 -10.74
N HIS A 40 7.70 -16.82 -10.55
CA HIS A 40 6.32 -17.34 -10.59
C HIS A 40 5.86 -17.60 -12.04
N HIS A 41 5.02 -18.62 -12.24
CA HIS A 41 4.50 -18.97 -13.58
C HIS A 41 3.73 -17.81 -14.25
N PHE A 42 3.10 -16.92 -13.47
CA PHE A 42 2.49 -15.69 -14.00
C PHE A 42 3.51 -14.74 -14.61
N THR A 43 4.68 -14.58 -13.98
CA THR A 43 5.75 -13.75 -14.50
C THR A 43 6.33 -14.35 -15.77
N MET A 44 6.49 -15.69 -15.84
CA MET A 44 6.89 -16.36 -17.08
C MET A 44 5.88 -16.13 -18.21
N ARG A 45 4.57 -16.28 -17.92
CA ARG A 45 3.49 -15.99 -18.88
C ARG A 45 3.52 -14.54 -19.35
N LYS A 46 3.81 -13.60 -18.44
CA LYS A 46 3.96 -12.17 -18.75
C LYS A 46 5.18 -11.90 -19.63
N MET A 47 6.35 -12.44 -19.27
CA MET A 47 7.59 -12.30 -20.04
C MET A 47 7.50 -12.89 -21.45
N LYS A 48 6.74 -13.98 -21.63
CA LYS A 48 6.48 -14.57 -22.96
C LYS A 48 5.86 -13.55 -23.94
N HIS A 49 5.05 -12.60 -23.43
CA HIS A 49 4.37 -11.59 -24.26
C HIS A 49 5.09 -10.24 -24.28
N GLU A 50 5.60 -9.79 -23.13
CA GLU A 50 6.23 -8.46 -23.03
C GLU A 50 7.70 -8.46 -23.46
N ASN A 51 8.50 -9.41 -22.97
CA ASN A 51 9.96 -9.46 -23.15
C ASN A 51 10.44 -10.90 -23.42
N PRO A 52 10.21 -11.47 -24.63
CA PRO A 52 10.59 -12.84 -24.93
C PRO A 52 12.11 -13.06 -25.00
N GLU A 53 12.89 -12.02 -25.33
CA GLU A 53 14.36 -12.10 -25.42
C GLU A 53 15.02 -12.35 -24.06
N GLU A 54 14.56 -11.65 -23.03
CA GLU A 54 15.06 -11.81 -21.66
C GLU A 54 14.81 -13.24 -21.16
N LEU A 55 13.63 -13.79 -21.44
CA LEU A 55 13.30 -15.16 -21.08
C LEU A 55 14.21 -16.19 -21.77
N ILE A 56 14.55 -15.98 -23.05
CA ILE A 56 15.50 -16.85 -23.78
C ILE A 56 16.85 -16.87 -23.09
N THR A 57 17.41 -15.70 -22.76
CA THR A 57 18.72 -15.61 -22.09
C THR A 57 18.73 -16.30 -20.73
N LEU A 58 17.63 -16.19 -19.97
CA LEU A 58 17.49 -16.83 -18.67
C LEU A 58 17.41 -18.36 -18.79
N ILE A 59 16.66 -18.89 -19.75
CA ILE A 59 16.54 -20.34 -20.00
C ILE A 59 17.88 -20.91 -20.45
N GLU A 60 18.58 -20.23 -21.36
CA GLU A 60 19.89 -20.67 -21.85
C GLU A 60 20.92 -20.72 -20.73
N LYS A 61 20.98 -19.65 -19.92
CA LYS A 61 21.94 -19.54 -18.81
C LYS A 61 21.68 -20.58 -17.72
N HIS A 62 20.45 -20.68 -17.24
CA HIS A 62 20.14 -21.47 -16.03
C HIS A 62 19.79 -22.93 -16.31
N ILE A 63 19.36 -23.27 -17.52
CA ILE A 63 18.89 -24.63 -17.83
C ILE A 63 19.73 -25.26 -18.94
N VAL A 64 19.87 -24.62 -20.10
CA VAL A 64 20.51 -25.27 -21.27
C VAL A 64 22.02 -25.41 -21.10
N ASN A 65 22.71 -24.37 -20.63
CA ASN A 65 24.17 -24.36 -20.49
C ASN A 65 24.68 -24.99 -19.19
N THR A 66 23.81 -25.16 -18.19
CA THR A 66 24.20 -25.74 -16.89
C THR A 66 24.12 -27.26 -16.94
N SER A 67 25.17 -27.99 -16.56
CA SER A 67 25.21 -29.47 -16.62
C SER A 67 24.18 -30.13 -15.70
N ASN A 68 24.00 -29.62 -14.48
CA ASN A 68 22.97 -30.02 -13.53
C ASN A 68 22.17 -28.79 -13.07
N PRO A 69 20.99 -28.50 -13.66
CA PRO A 69 20.18 -27.35 -13.25
C PRO A 69 19.71 -27.55 -11.80
N GLN A 70 20.08 -26.62 -10.91
CA GLN A 70 19.66 -26.67 -9.50
C GLN A 70 18.35 -25.91 -9.31
N ALA A 71 17.42 -26.54 -8.58
CA ALA A 71 16.18 -25.89 -8.17
C ALA A 71 16.50 -24.76 -7.19
N VAL A 72 16.00 -23.56 -7.49
CA VAL A 72 16.21 -22.38 -6.65
C VAL A 72 15.33 -22.52 -5.40
N PRO A 73 15.90 -22.44 -4.19
CA PRO A 73 15.12 -22.56 -2.97
C PRO A 73 14.08 -21.42 -2.90
N PRO A 74 12.85 -21.70 -2.43
CA PRO A 74 11.84 -20.67 -2.26
C PRO A 74 12.33 -19.56 -1.34
N LYS A 75 11.88 -18.33 -1.60
CA LYS A 75 12.17 -17.20 -0.71
C LYS A 75 11.71 -17.54 0.72
N PRO A 76 12.58 -17.43 1.74
CA PRO A 76 12.17 -17.70 3.11
C PRO A 76 11.02 -16.75 3.46
N ARG A 77 9.91 -17.31 3.94
CA ARG A 77 8.80 -16.51 4.44
C ARG A 77 9.32 -15.75 5.66
N ALA A 78 8.98 -14.46 5.76
CA ALA A 78 9.21 -13.72 6.98
C ALA A 78 8.62 -14.53 8.14
N ALA A 79 9.36 -14.64 9.25
CA ALA A 79 8.90 -15.36 10.43
C ALA A 79 7.48 -14.85 10.77
N ARG A 80 6.50 -15.75 10.71
CA ARG A 80 5.10 -15.42 11.01
C ARG A 80 4.99 -15.23 12.51
N GLY A 81 5.41 -14.08 12.99
CA GLY A 81 5.35 -13.75 14.40
C GLY A 81 3.90 -13.71 14.86
N SER A 82 3.58 -14.48 15.90
CA SER A 82 2.46 -14.13 16.79
C SER A 82 2.93 -12.99 17.68
N ARG A 83 2.91 -11.78 17.13
CA ARG A 83 3.01 -10.56 17.92
C ARG A 83 1.86 -9.66 17.51
N LYS A 84 0.63 -10.10 17.81
CA LYS A 84 -0.39 -9.12 18.15
C LYS A 84 0.16 -8.41 19.40
N PRO A 85 0.47 -7.11 19.36
CA PRO A 85 0.85 -6.40 20.56
C PRO A 85 -0.31 -6.52 21.54
N ARG A 86 -0.12 -7.28 22.62
CA ARG A 86 -1.06 -7.31 23.74
C ARG A 86 -0.92 -5.96 24.44
N GLY A 87 -1.76 -5.00 24.06
CA GLY A 87 -1.69 -3.64 24.59
C GLY A 87 -2.46 -2.59 23.79
N ASN A 88 -2.74 -2.82 22.51
CA ASN A 88 -3.62 -1.91 21.75
C ASN A 88 -5.08 -2.34 21.91
N PHE A 89 -5.83 -1.58 22.70
CA PHE A 89 -7.28 -1.59 22.62
C PHE A 89 -7.68 -0.97 21.28
N PHE A 90 -8.36 -1.76 20.44
CA PHE A 90 -9.01 -1.23 19.26
C PHE A 90 -10.37 -0.69 19.69
N PHE A 91 -10.49 0.63 19.80
CA PHE A 91 -11.80 1.25 20.04
C PHE A 91 -12.65 1.10 18.78
N THR A 92 -13.82 0.50 18.92
CA THR A 92 -14.83 0.54 17.87
C THR A 92 -15.47 1.93 17.83
N LYS A 93 -16.19 2.24 16.75
CA LYS A 93 -16.95 3.50 16.63
C LYS A 93 -17.91 3.70 17.81
N GLN A 94 -18.56 2.64 18.26
CA GLN A 94 -19.48 2.67 19.39
C GLN A 94 -18.77 2.95 20.72
N ASP A 95 -17.55 2.43 20.90
CA ASP A 95 -16.76 2.69 22.11
C ASP A 95 -16.31 4.15 22.18
N MET A 96 -15.95 4.74 21.03
CA MET A 96 -15.61 6.17 20.93
C MET A 96 -16.83 7.06 21.24
N GLU A 97 -18.00 6.72 20.73
CA GLU A 97 -19.25 7.44 21.02
C GLU A 97 -19.64 7.34 22.50
N ARG A 98 -19.50 6.16 23.10
CA ARG A 98 -19.71 5.96 24.56
C ARG A 98 -18.73 6.77 25.39
N LEU A 99 -17.45 6.78 25.01
CA LEU A 99 -16.42 7.52 25.72
C LEU A 99 -16.64 9.04 25.61
N LEU A 100 -17.07 9.53 24.44
CA LEU A 100 -17.44 10.93 24.24
C LEU A 100 -18.63 11.32 25.13
N ASN A 101 -19.65 10.46 25.25
CA ASN A 101 -20.79 10.71 26.13
C ASN A 101 -20.40 10.73 27.61
N MET A 102 -19.50 9.82 28.04
CA MET A 102 -18.96 9.85 29.41
C MET A 102 -18.17 11.13 29.67
N ALA A 103 -17.36 11.59 28.71
CA ALA A 103 -16.61 12.84 28.83
C ALA A 103 -17.53 14.06 28.94
N LYS A 104 -18.64 14.09 28.17
CA LYS A 104 -19.69 15.12 28.28
C LYS A 104 -20.35 15.13 29.66
N LEU A 105 -20.70 13.96 30.20
CA LEU A 105 -21.31 13.85 31.53
C LEU A 105 -20.34 14.23 32.66
N ALA A 106 -19.06 13.93 32.50
CA ALA A 106 -18.01 14.27 33.46
C ALA A 106 -17.55 15.73 33.37
N GLY A 107 -17.99 16.48 32.34
CA GLY A 107 -17.55 17.86 32.09
C GLY A 107 -16.08 17.97 31.66
N ASP A 108 -15.47 16.88 31.21
CA ASP A 108 -14.06 16.85 30.80
C ASP A 108 -13.90 17.46 29.40
N LYS A 109 -13.67 18.78 29.37
CA LYS A 109 -13.52 19.57 28.14
C LYS A 109 -12.35 19.11 27.27
N GLU A 110 -11.26 18.62 27.85
CA GLU A 110 -10.13 18.13 27.07
C GLU A 110 -10.46 16.83 26.35
N MET A 111 -11.10 15.90 27.06
CA MET A 111 -11.47 14.61 26.50
C MET A 111 -12.55 14.76 25.42
N ILE A 112 -13.49 15.68 25.60
CA ILE A 112 -14.47 16.06 24.57
C ILE A 112 -13.76 16.59 23.32
N ARG A 113 -12.79 17.50 23.47
CA ARG A 113 -12.05 18.05 22.32
C ARG A 113 -11.24 16.99 21.57
N LYS A 114 -10.66 16.03 22.30
CA LYS A 114 -9.86 14.93 21.73
C LYS A 114 -10.71 13.86 21.05
N LEU A 115 -11.90 13.57 21.58
CA LEU A 115 -12.77 12.50 21.09
C LEU A 115 -13.83 12.97 20.10
N THR A 116 -14.12 14.28 20.03
CA THR A 116 -15.05 14.83 19.04
C THR A 116 -14.56 14.47 17.65
N PRO A 117 -15.39 13.79 16.83
CA PRO A 117 -15.01 13.44 15.47
C PRO A 117 -14.68 14.72 14.70
N ARG A 118 -13.44 14.85 14.25
CA ARG A 118 -13.05 15.96 13.38
C ARG A 118 -13.74 15.77 12.03
N LYS A 119 -14.82 16.52 11.82
CA LYS A 119 -15.46 16.60 10.51
C LYS A 119 -14.56 17.42 9.58
N ASP A 120 -14.48 16.98 8.33
CA ASP A 120 -13.78 17.74 7.29
C ASP A 120 -14.48 19.09 7.06
N LEU A 121 -13.73 20.14 6.72
CA LEU A 121 -14.23 21.49 6.50
C LEU A 121 -15.34 21.52 5.44
N ALA A 122 -15.21 20.71 4.39
CA ALA A 122 -16.23 20.60 3.34
C ALA A 122 -17.55 20.02 3.87
N THR A 123 -17.49 19.20 4.92
CA THR A 123 -18.68 18.63 5.57
C THR A 123 -19.31 19.64 6.53
N ILE A 124 -18.50 20.33 7.34
CA ILE A 124 -18.98 21.39 8.24
C ILE A 124 -19.66 22.52 7.45
N LYS A 125 -19.06 22.97 6.33
CA LYS A 125 -19.68 23.99 5.44
C LYS A 125 -21.04 23.54 4.92
N ARG A 126 -21.17 22.28 4.49
CA ARG A 126 -22.44 21.74 3.97
C ARG A 126 -23.52 21.65 5.05
N GLU A 127 -23.15 21.18 6.25
CA GLU A 127 -24.07 21.09 7.39
C GLU A 127 -24.50 22.48 7.88
N LEU A 128 -23.58 23.44 7.96
CA LEU A 128 -23.88 24.82 8.36
C LEU A 128 -24.82 25.51 7.36
N ILE A 129 -24.57 25.37 6.05
CA ILE A 129 -25.46 25.89 5.01
C ILE A 129 -26.84 25.24 5.09
N ALA A 130 -26.90 23.92 5.35
CA ALA A 130 -28.17 23.23 5.54
C ALA A 130 -28.92 23.76 6.77
N SER A 131 -28.24 23.92 7.90
CA SER A 131 -28.80 24.47 9.15
C SER A 131 -29.43 25.86 8.91
N ILE A 132 -28.68 26.75 8.26
CA ILE A 132 -29.15 28.10 7.90
C ILE A 132 -30.38 28.03 6.98
N ARG A 133 -30.36 27.15 5.98
CA ARG A 133 -31.49 26.97 5.04
C ARG A 133 -32.74 26.43 5.74
N HIS A 134 -32.57 25.62 6.78
CA HIS A 134 -33.67 25.08 7.58
C HIS A 134 -34.10 26.02 8.72
N GLY A 135 -33.44 27.18 8.89
CA GLY A 135 -33.78 28.17 9.92
C GLY A 135 -33.34 27.82 11.34
N HIS A 136 -32.45 26.84 11.49
CA HIS A 136 -31.87 26.44 12.77
C HIS A 136 -30.44 26.95 12.87
N VAL A 137 -30.07 27.55 14.01
CA VAL A 137 -28.70 27.96 14.29
C VAL A 137 -28.13 27.01 15.33
N GLU A 138 -27.24 26.11 14.89
CA GLU A 138 -26.47 25.27 15.80
C GLU A 138 -25.15 25.97 16.13
N GLU A 139 -25.04 26.46 17.37
CA GLU A 139 -23.87 27.18 17.87
C GLU A 139 -22.60 26.30 17.84
N ASP A 140 -22.74 25.01 18.18
CA ASP A 140 -21.66 24.01 18.11
C ASP A 140 -21.08 23.85 16.69
N LEU A 141 -21.91 23.92 15.64
CA LEU A 141 -21.45 23.84 14.24
C LEU A 141 -20.69 25.10 13.82
N TRP A 142 -21.11 26.26 14.33
CA TRP A 142 -20.42 27.52 14.08
C TRP A 142 -19.06 27.55 14.78
N GLU A 143 -18.98 27.14 16.05
CA GLU A 143 -17.72 27.04 16.78
C GLU A 143 -16.74 26.06 16.11
N ALA A 144 -17.24 24.90 15.66
CA ALA A 144 -16.44 23.93 14.91
C ALA A 144 -15.96 24.49 13.55
N TYR A 145 -16.77 25.28 12.87
CA TYR A 145 -16.37 25.96 11.63
C TYR A 145 -15.25 26.98 11.89
N VAL A 146 -15.41 27.85 12.89
CA VAL A 146 -14.39 28.84 13.25
C VAL A 146 -13.09 28.15 13.66
N GLU A 147 -13.14 27.12 14.51
CA GLU A 147 -11.95 26.38 14.94
C GLU A 147 -11.24 25.72 13.75
N THR A 148 -11.97 25.14 12.79
CA THR A 148 -11.36 24.50 11.62
C THR A 148 -10.76 25.49 10.62
N VAL A 149 -11.39 26.65 10.40
CA VAL A 149 -10.84 27.72 9.56
C VAL A 149 -9.59 28.32 10.20
N THR A 150 -9.62 28.64 11.49
CA THR A 150 -8.45 29.18 12.20
C THR A 150 -7.28 28.18 12.20
N ASN A 151 -7.56 26.88 12.37
CA ASN A 151 -6.51 25.85 12.28
C ASN A 151 -5.94 25.73 10.86
N GLN A 152 -6.76 25.85 9.81
CA GLN A 152 -6.27 25.86 8.43
C GLN A 152 -5.38 27.07 8.15
N ASP A 153 -5.78 28.27 8.56
CA ASP A 153 -4.99 29.49 8.38
C ASP A 153 -3.65 29.42 9.14
N MET A 154 -3.65 28.86 10.36
CA MET A 154 -2.43 28.60 11.12
C MET A 154 -1.51 27.57 10.44
N THR A 155 -2.08 26.53 9.83
CA THR A 155 -1.25 25.57 9.07
C THR A 155 -0.67 26.17 7.79
N LEU A 156 -1.43 27.00 7.07
CA LEU A 156 -0.98 27.67 5.85
C LEU A 156 0.15 28.66 6.15
N THR A 157 -0.02 29.50 7.17
CA THR A 157 1.01 30.46 7.62
C THR A 157 2.27 29.76 8.11
N SER A 158 2.14 28.63 8.83
CA SER A 158 3.31 27.84 9.26
C SER A 158 4.04 27.16 8.09
N ALA A 159 3.31 26.74 7.06
CA ALA A 159 3.89 26.13 5.86
C ALA A 159 4.62 27.16 4.99
N GLU A 160 4.09 28.37 4.89
CA GLU A 160 4.75 29.49 4.20
C GLU A 160 6.03 29.93 4.92
N ALA A 161 5.98 30.04 6.25
CA ALA A 161 7.15 30.35 7.07
C ALA A 161 8.25 29.27 6.96
N ALA A 162 7.86 27.99 6.96
CA ALA A 162 8.79 26.87 6.77
C ALA A 162 9.44 26.87 5.38
N LYS A 163 8.66 27.21 4.34
CA LYS A 163 9.17 27.31 2.96
C LYS A 163 10.18 28.44 2.80
N LEU A 164 9.94 29.59 3.43
CA LEU A 164 10.88 30.73 3.46
C LEU A 164 12.18 30.39 4.21
N ALA A 165 12.08 29.73 5.37
CA ALA A 165 13.24 29.29 6.13
C ALA A 165 14.10 28.26 5.37
N GLN A 166 13.46 27.36 4.61
CA GLN A 166 14.15 26.37 3.81
C GLN A 166 14.91 27.01 2.63
N MET A 167 14.32 28.02 1.98
CA MET A 167 14.97 28.79 0.91
C MET A 167 16.15 29.64 1.40
N ALA A 168 16.07 30.19 2.63
CA ALA A 168 17.16 30.95 3.22
C ALA A 168 18.37 30.09 3.66
N SER A 169 18.17 28.79 3.89
CA SER A 169 19.25 27.85 4.25
C SER A 169 20.03 27.27 3.06
N GLN A 170 19.54 27.51 1.83
CA GLN A 170 20.12 26.99 0.58
C GLN A 170 20.89 28.06 -0.21
N ALA A 171 20.98 29.28 0.33
CA ALA A 171 21.77 30.40 -0.20
C ALA A 171 23.01 30.61 0.68
#